data_AF-A0A962QBZ6-F1
#
_entry.id   AF-A0A962QBZ6-F1
#
_cell.length_a   1.000
_cell.length_b   1.000
_cell.length_c   1.000
_cell.angle_alpha   90.00
_cell.angle_beta   90.00
_cell.angle_gamma   90.00
#
_symmetry.space_group_name_H-M   'P 1'
#
loop_
_entity.id
_entity.type
_entity.pdbx_description
1 polymer ?
#
loop_
_entity_poly.entity_id
_entity_poly.type
_entity_poly.pdbx_seq_one_letter_code
_entity_poly.pdbx_strand_id
1 'polypeptide(L)' 'MLEFWMAPDSPYHRDIFASGKRFVFYCAMGWRSALATQTAQRMGLQPVCHIQGGFKAWAEAGQPVETVEKK' A
#
# COMPACT_ATOMS: atom_id res chain seq x y z
N MET A 1 2.00 -13.75 0.20
CA MET A 1 2.44 -12.78 1.23
C MET A 1 3.11 -11.61 0.52
N LEU A 2 2.93 -10.37 1.01
CA LEU A 2 3.46 -9.16 0.37
C LEU A 2 5.00 -9.18 0.33
N GLU A 3 5.59 -9.78 1.35
CA GLU A 3 7.02 -9.94 1.59
C GLU A 3 7.71 -10.63 0.42
N PHE A 4 7.17 -11.75 -0.07
CA PHE A 4 7.71 -12.47 -1.22
C PHE A 4 7.65 -11.68 -2.52
N TRP A 5 6.73 -10.73 -2.64
CA TRP A 5 6.68 -9.86 -3.83
C TRP A 5 7.70 -8.72 -3.75
N MET A 6 8.02 -8.24 -2.55
CA MET A 6 8.96 -7.13 -2.34
C MET A 6 10.42 -7.60 -2.30
N ALA A 7 10.69 -8.82 -1.82
CA ALA A 7 12.03 -9.38 -1.70
C ALA A 7 12.69 -9.62 -3.08
N PRO A 8 13.84 -8.97 -3.42
CA PRO A 8 14.50 -9.12 -4.73
C PRO A 8 15.04 -10.51 -5.03
N ASP A 9 15.37 -11.27 -3.99
CA ASP A 9 15.87 -12.64 -4.03
C ASP A 9 14.74 -13.68 -4.10
N SER A 10 13.48 -13.26 -4.00
CA SER A 10 12.34 -14.17 -4.06
C SER A 10 11.98 -14.54 -5.50
N PRO A 11 11.64 -15.82 -5.79
CA PRO A 11 11.11 -16.21 -7.09
C PRO A 11 9.76 -15.54 -7.44
N TYR A 12 9.11 -14.90 -6.47
CA TYR A 12 7.87 -14.16 -6.65
C TYR A 12 8.07 -12.64 -6.68
N HIS A 13 9.33 -12.18 -6.76
CA HIS A 13 9.64 -10.76 -6.84
C HIS A 13 8.88 -10.11 -7.99
N ARG A 14 8.37 -8.90 -7.74
CA ARG A 14 7.74 -8.09 -8.78
C ARG A 14 8.56 -6.83 -9.00
N ASP A 15 8.99 -6.63 -10.25
CA ASP A 15 9.82 -5.48 -10.67
C ASP A 15 9.22 -4.12 -10.31
N ILE A 16 7.90 -4.04 -10.15
CA ILE A 16 7.24 -2.81 -9.67
C ILE A 16 7.89 -2.30 -8.39
N PHE A 17 8.24 -3.19 -7.45
CA PHE A 17 8.86 -2.81 -6.17
C PHE A 17 10.31 -2.32 -6.29
N ALA A 18 10.97 -2.55 -7.43
CA ALA A 18 12.29 -1.99 -7.76
C ALA A 18 12.21 -0.67 -8.55
N SER A 19 11.01 -0.15 -8.83
CA SER A 19 10.82 1.03 -9.69
C SER A 19 11.33 2.36 -9.14
N GLY A 20 11.74 2.42 -7.87
CA GLY A 20 12.14 3.67 -7.19
C GLY A 20 10.99 4.65 -6.91
N LYS A 21 9.75 4.28 -7.27
CA LYS A 21 8.56 5.10 -7.01
C LYS A 21 8.20 5.09 -5.53
N ARG A 22 7.47 6.13 -5.10
CA ARG A 22 6.83 6.12 -3.79
C ARG A 22 5.63 5.19 -3.77
N PHE A 23 5.63 4.27 -2.82
CA PHE A 23 4.49 3.39 -2.56
C PHE A 23 3.60 3.99 -1.47
N VAL A 24 2.29 4.09 -1.76
CA VAL A 24 1.29 4.57 -0.81
C VAL A 24 0.28 3.46 -0.59
N PHE A 25 0.27 2.86 0.60
CA PHE A 25 -0.70 1.84 0.97
C PHE A 25 -1.98 2.47 1.53
N TYR A 26 -3.12 1.84 1.28
CA TYR A 26 -4.38 2.21 1.91
C TYR A 26 -5.25 0.97 2.16
N CYS A 27 -6.18 1.08 3.10
CA CYS A 27 -7.26 0.13 3.30
C CYS A 27 -8.51 0.91 3.72
N ALA A 28 -9.55 0.25 4.25
CA ALA A 28 -10.78 0.94 4.63
C ALA A 28 -10.58 2.02 5.71
N MET A 29 -9.83 1.71 6.79
CA MET A 29 -9.68 2.58 7.98
C MET A 29 -8.20 2.84 8.37
N GLY A 30 -7.25 2.37 7.58
CA GLY A 30 -5.81 2.62 7.78
C GLY A 30 -5.03 1.53 8.54
N TRP A 31 -5.67 0.62 9.30
CA TRP A 31 -4.94 -0.34 10.15
C TRP A 31 -4.13 -1.37 9.38
N ARG A 32 -4.75 -2.02 8.37
CA ARG A 32 -4.07 -3.02 7.52
C ARG A 32 -2.93 -2.39 6.71
N SER A 33 -3.14 -1.17 6.21
CA SER A 33 -2.12 -0.47 5.43
C SER A 33 -0.97 0.01 6.30
N ALA A 34 -1.22 0.37 7.57
CA ALA A 34 -0.16 0.68 8.52
C ALA A 34 0.77 -0.52 8.75
N LEU A 35 0.20 -1.72 8.98
CA LEU A 35 1.00 -2.94 9.13
C LEU A 35 1.76 -3.29 7.85
N ALA A 36 1.11 -3.24 6.68
CA ALA A 36 1.78 -3.48 5.40
C ALA A 36 2.93 -2.50 5.14
N THR A 37 2.74 -1.22 5.48
CA THR A 37 3.77 -0.19 5.38
C THR A 37 4.93 -0.47 6.33
N GLN A 38 4.65 -0.83 7.59
CA GLN A 38 5.69 -1.18 8.55
C GLN A 38 6.52 -2.37 8.05
N THR A 39 5.88 -3.41 7.53
CA THR A 39 6.59 -4.56 6.93
C THR A 39 7.44 -4.13 5.75
N ALA A 40 6.89 -3.35 4.81
CA ALA A 40 7.63 -2.84 3.66
C ALA A 40 8.86 -2.01 4.06
N GLN A 41 8.71 -1.13 5.05
CA GLN A 41 9.81 -0.34 5.62
C GLN A 41 10.90 -1.23 6.22
N ARG A 42 10.53 -2.26 7.00
CA ARG A 42 11.47 -3.22 7.60
C ARG A 42 12.25 -4.02 6.56
N MET A 43 11.63 -4.28 5.40
CA MET A 43 12.28 -4.96 4.28
C MET A 43 13.12 -4.02 3.40
N GLY A 44 13.18 -2.72 3.72
CA GLY A 44 14.00 -1.75 2.99
C GLY A 44 13.31 -1.14 1.78
N LEU A 45 12.02 -1.40 1.52
CA LEU A 45 11.29 -0.73 0.44
C LEU A 45 11.13 0.75 0.81
N GLN A 46 11.79 1.64 0.05
CA GLN A 46 11.69 3.08 0.22
C GLN A 46 11.72 3.79 -1.13
N PRO A 47 10.95 4.88 -1.32
CA PRO A 47 10.09 5.54 -0.32
C PRO A 47 8.70 4.88 -0.18
N VAL A 48 8.19 4.74 1.06
CA VAL A 48 6.89 4.10 1.34
C VAL A 48 6.13 4.78 2.49
N CYS A 49 4.81 4.90 2.37
CA CYS A 49 3.90 5.41 3.42
C CYS A 49 2.49 4.80 3.31
N HIS A 50 1.58 5.19 4.21
CA HIS A 50 0.15 4.90 4.08
C HIS A 50 -0.73 6.11 4.31
N ILE A 51 -1.99 6.01 3.85
CA ILE A 51 -3.03 6.99 4.14
C ILE A 51 -3.56 6.76 5.56
N GLN A 52 -3.46 7.77 6.42
CA GLN A 52 -4.06 7.76 7.75
C GLN A 52 -5.58 7.78 7.66
N GLY A 53 -6.26 6.94 8.44
CA GLY A 53 -7.73 6.79 8.38
C GLY A 53 -8.26 6.06 7.13
N GLY A 54 -7.38 5.68 6.20
CA GLY A 54 -7.73 4.89 5.02
C GLY A 54 -8.71 5.58 4.06
N PHE A 55 -9.43 4.77 3.30
CA PHE A 55 -10.44 5.23 2.34
C PHE A 55 -11.59 5.99 3.02
N LYS A 56 -11.98 5.60 4.25
CA LYS A 56 -13.03 6.30 5.00
C LYS A 56 -12.68 7.78 5.19
N ALA A 57 -11.49 8.07 5.72
CA ALA A 57 -11.05 9.44 5.94
C ALA A 57 -10.88 10.22 4.62
N TRP A 58 -10.46 9.54 3.55
CA TRP A 58 -10.39 10.13 2.20
C TRP A 58 -11.76 10.59 1.71
N ALA A 59 -12.78 9.74 1.82
CA ALA A 59 -14.15 10.06 1.42
C ALA A 59 -14.77 11.16 2.32
N GLU A 60 -14.57 11.09 3.64
CA GLU A 60 -15.04 12.11 4.59
C GLU A 60 -14.39 13.48 4.35
N ALA A 61 -13.16 13.51 3.84
CA ALA A 61 -12.48 14.74 3.43
C ALA A 61 -12.98 15.31 2.09
N GLY A 62 -14.02 14.72 1.48
CA GLY A 62 -14.60 15.18 0.22
C GLY A 62 -13.70 14.97 -1.00
N GLN A 63 -12.72 14.06 -0.90
CA GLN A 63 -11.82 13.77 -2.00
C GLN A 63 -12.51 12.93 -3.09
N PRO A 64 -11.99 12.92 -4.34
CA PRO A 64 -12.60 12.16 -5.43
C PRO A 64 -12.71 10.67 -5.11
N VAL A 65 -13.90 10.11 -5.36
CA VAL A 65 -14.23 8.69 -5.20
C VAL A 65 -15.11 8.24 -6.37
N GLU A 66 -15.04 6.96 -6.69
CA GLU A 66 -15.87 6.33 -7.73
C GLU A 66 -16.75 5.24 -7.11
N THR A 67 -18.01 5.20 -7.53
CA THR A 67 -18.93 4.12 -7.16
C THR A 67 -18.80 2.99 -8.16
N VAL A 68 -18.33 1.83 -7.70
CA VAL A 68 -18.18 0.64 -8.54
C VAL A 68 -19.40 -0.26 -8.35
N GLU A 69 -20.08 -0.62 -9.44
CA GLU A 69 -21.17 -1.59 -9.38
C GLU A 69 -20.65 -2.98 -9.00
N LYS A 70 -21.41 -3.70 -8.17
CA LYS A 70 -21.08 -5.09 -7.86
C LYS A 70 -21.31 -5.95 -9.11
N LYS A 71 -20.24 -6.57 -9.58
CA LYS A 71 -20.26 -7.59 -10.63
C LYS A 71 -20.79 -8.92 -10.10
#